data_AF-A0A536WN62-F1
#
_entry.id   AF-A0A536WN62-F1
#
_cell.length_a   1.000
_cell.length_b   1.000
_cell.length_c   1.000
_cell.angle_alpha   90.00
_cell.angle_beta   90.00
_cell.angle_gamma   90.00
#
_symmetry.space_group_name_H-M   'P 1'
#
loop_
_entity.id
_entity.type
_entity.pdbx_description
1 polymer ?
#
loop_
_entity_poly.entity_id
_entity_poly.type
_entity_poly.pdbx_seq_one_letter_code
_entity_poly.pdbx_strand_id
1 'polypeptide(L)'
;MNHRALDVSGLPSYKYSHASLMWWGMMGLIAIETSAFGLAVATYFYLWSQAAQWPISAPPPQLRWGTLNVLVLLASILPNH
;
A
#
# COMPACT_ATOMS: atom_id res chain seq x y z
N MET A 1 15.28 -46.58 -1.33
CA MET A 1 14.19 -45.62 -1.05
C MET A 1 13.51 -45.31 -2.38
N ASN A 2 12.29 -45.79 -2.60
CA ASN A 2 11.55 -45.55 -3.85
C ASN A 2 10.95 -44.14 -3.85
N HIS A 3 11.41 -43.27 -4.74
CA HIS A 3 10.81 -41.96 -4.95
C HIS A 3 9.65 -42.13 -5.93
N ARG A 4 8.41 -42.05 -5.43
CA ARG A 4 7.21 -42.09 -6.28
C ARG A 4 7.15 -40.76 -7.04
N ALA A 5 7.50 -40.77 -8.32
CA ALA A 5 7.42 -39.58 -9.16
C ALA A 5 5.95 -39.15 -9.29
N LEU A 6 5.66 -37.91 -8.90
CA LEU A 6 4.35 -37.27 -9.09
C LEU A 6 4.28 -36.74 -10.51
N ASP A 7 3.32 -37.23 -11.31
CA ASP A 7 3.03 -36.70 -12.62
C ASP A 7 2.35 -35.33 -12.49
N VAL A 8 3.03 -34.30 -12.95
CA VAL A 8 2.58 -32.89 -12.91
C VAL A 8 2.28 -32.34 -14.30
N SER A 9 2.28 -33.19 -15.34
CA SER A 9 2.05 -32.78 -16.74
C SER A 9 0.67 -32.13 -16.97
N GLY A 10 -0.32 -32.49 -16.15
CA GLY A 10 -1.67 -31.90 -16.20
C GLY A 10 -1.83 -30.57 -15.46
N LEU A 11 -0.79 -30.06 -14.80
CA LEU A 11 -0.90 -28.79 -14.07
C LEU A 11 -0.90 -27.60 -15.03
N PRO A 12 -1.78 -26.60 -14.83
CA PRO A 12 -1.78 -25.39 -15.63
C PRO A 12 -0.49 -24.60 -15.40
N SER A 13 0.10 -24.07 -16.49
CA SER A 13 1.36 -23.34 -16.44
C SER A 13 1.29 -22.04 -15.62
N TYR A 14 0.10 -21.48 -15.42
CA TYR A 14 -0.13 -20.32 -14.56
C TYR A 14 -1.57 -20.33 -14.01
N LYS A 15 -1.79 -19.61 -12.90
CA LYS A 15 -3.10 -19.35 -12.32
C LYS A 15 -3.25 -17.86 -12.03
N TYR A 16 -4.49 -17.37 -11.98
CA TYR A 16 -4.80 -15.97 -11.70
C TYR A 16 -4.98 -15.71 -10.20
N SER A 17 -5.04 -14.43 -9.83
CA SER A 17 -5.33 -13.98 -8.46
C SER A 17 -4.31 -14.53 -7.45
N HIS A 18 -4.74 -14.85 -6.23
CA HIS A 18 -3.92 -15.33 -5.11
C HIS A 18 -3.14 -16.63 -5.40
N ALA A 19 -3.49 -17.37 -6.46
CA ALA A 19 -2.75 -18.54 -6.90
C ALA A 19 -1.54 -18.20 -7.79
N SER A 20 -1.38 -16.92 -8.18
CA SER A 20 -0.22 -16.41 -8.90
C SER A 20 0.87 -15.94 -7.95
N LEU A 21 2.12 -16.31 -8.21
CA LEU A 21 3.27 -15.76 -7.49
C LEU A 21 3.39 -14.24 -7.67
N MET A 22 3.03 -13.72 -8.85
CA MET A 22 3.06 -12.29 -9.12
C MET A 22 2.07 -11.51 -8.23
N TRP A 23 0.91 -12.09 -7.94
CA TRP A 23 -0.04 -11.46 -7.04
C TRP A 23 0.59 -11.21 -5.65
N TRP A 24 1.27 -12.23 -5.10
CA TRP A 24 1.98 -12.11 -3.83
C TRP A 24 3.17 -11.16 -3.89
N GLY A 25 3.91 -11.13 -5.01
CA GLY A 25 5.00 -10.17 -5.21
C GLY A 25 4.51 -8.72 -5.13
N MET A 26 3.41 -8.39 -5.80
CA MET A 26 2.81 -7.05 -5.74
C MET A 26 2.29 -6.72 -4.33
N MET A 27 1.62 -7.66 -3.67
CA MET A 27 1.16 -7.46 -2.29
C MET A 27 2.31 -7.23 -1.32
N GLY A 28 3.44 -7.92 -1.51
CA GLY A 28 4.66 -7.69 -0.75
C GLY A 28 5.23 -6.28 -0.95
N LEU A 29 5.28 -5.79 -2.20
CA LEU A 29 5.71 -4.42 -2.49
C LEU A 29 4.79 -3.39 -1.84
N ILE A 30 3.47 -3.55 -1.98
CA ILE A 30 2.48 -2.68 -1.32
C ILE A 30 2.70 -2.68 0.19
N ALA A 31 2.94 -3.84 0.81
CA ALA A 31 3.19 -3.93 2.25
C ALA A 31 4.47 -3.19 2.66
N ILE A 32 5.56 -3.32 1.91
CA ILE A 32 6.82 -2.61 2.18
C ILE A 32 6.62 -1.10 2.05
N GLU A 33 6.01 -0.62 0.97
CA GLU A 33 5.73 0.82 0.79
C GLU A 33 4.81 1.36 1.89
N THR A 34 3.75 0.62 2.21
CA THR A 34 2.81 0.97 3.29
C THR A 34 3.53 1.06 4.63
N SER A 35 4.51 0.20 4.90
CA SER A 35 5.29 0.28 6.14
C SER A 35 6.10 1.58 6.23
N ALA A 36 6.66 2.07 5.12
CA ALA A 36 7.36 3.35 5.08
C ALA A 36 6.42 4.53 5.35
N PHE A 37 5.22 4.53 4.76
CA PHE A 37 4.18 5.51 5.10
C PHE A 37 3.74 5.41 6.55
N GLY A 38 3.61 4.19 7.10
CA GLY A 38 3.31 3.96 8.51
C GLY A 38 4.37 4.56 9.44
N LEU A 39 5.65 4.42 9.11
CA LEU A 39 6.75 5.07 9.83
C LEU A 39 6.70 6.60 9.72
N ALA A 40 6.34 7.16 8.57
CA ALA A 40 6.16 8.59 8.41
C ALA A 40 5.02 9.14 9.32
N VAL A 41 3.90 8.42 9.40
CA VAL A 41 2.79 8.73 10.32
C VAL A 41 3.24 8.62 11.79
N ALA A 42 3.97 7.55 12.14
CA ALA A 42 4.52 7.39 13.49
C ALA A 42 5.49 8.53 13.85
N THR A 43 6.33 8.96 12.90
CA THR A 43 7.25 10.09 13.06
C THR A 43 6.49 11.39 13.29
N TYR A 44 5.41 11.64 12.55
CA TYR A 44 4.54 12.80 12.76
C TYR A 44 4.02 12.84 14.20
N PHE A 45 3.46 11.72 14.70
CA PHE A 45 2.92 11.66 16.06
C PHE A 45 4.01 11.75 17.14
N TYR A 46 5.18 11.16 16.89
CA TYR A 46 6.33 11.29 17.78
C TYR A 46 6.77 12.76 17.90
N LEU A 47 6.94 13.47 16.78
CA LEU A 47 7.32 14.88 16.83
C LEU A 47 6.24 15.74 17.49
N TRP A 48 4.97 15.46 17.19
CA TRP A 48 3.83 16.12 17.83
C TRP A 48 3.84 15.95 19.35
N SER A 49 4.08 14.73 19.86
CA SER A 49 4.10 14.47 21.31
C SER A 49 5.26 15.15 22.05
N GLN A 50 6.37 15.40 21.35
CA GLN A 50 7.54 16.06 21.91
C GLN A 50 7.50 17.59 21.79
N ALA A 51 6.61 18.14 20.97
CA ALA A 51 6.54 19.57 20.72
C ALA A 51 5.94 20.33 21.92
N ALA A 52 6.66 21.34 22.43
CA ALA A 52 6.14 22.22 23.48
C ALA A 52 4.93 23.05 23.03
N GLN A 53 4.83 23.31 21.72
CA GLN A 53 3.70 23.97 21.09
C GLN A 53 3.50 23.37 19.70
N TRP A 54 2.25 23.16 19.32
CA TRP A 54 1.88 22.66 18.01
C TRP A 54 0.63 23.38 17.48
N PRO A 55 0.57 23.75 16.19
CA PRO A 55 1.61 23.64 15.16
C PRO A 55 2.78 24.60 15.39
N ILE A 56 3.94 24.30 14.79
CA ILE A 56 5.17 25.08 14.94
C ILE A 56 5.04 26.40 14.14
N SER A 57 4.36 27.40 14.68
CA SER A 57 4.17 28.77 14.15
C SER A 57 4.12 28.89 12.62
N ALA A 58 3.49 27.93 11.95
CA ALA A 58 3.44 27.84 10.50
C ALA A 58 2.07 28.36 10.04
N PRO A 59 2.00 29.18 8.96
CA PRO A 59 0.74 29.53 8.35
C PRO A 59 -0.05 28.27 7.99
N PRO A 60 -1.38 28.24 8.18
CA PRO A 60 -2.18 27.08 7.82
C PRO A 60 -2.04 26.80 6.31
N PRO A 61 -1.85 25.53 5.91
CA PRO A 61 -1.74 25.18 4.50
C PRO A 61 -3.07 25.43 3.77
N GLN A 62 -3.00 25.84 2.51
CA GLN A 62 -4.20 25.99 1.69
C GLN A 62 -4.80 24.63 1.38
N LEU A 63 -6.06 24.40 1.75
CA LEU A 63 -6.69 23.09 1.61
C LEU A 63 -7.25 22.82 0.20
N ARG A 64 -7.46 23.87 -0.62
CA ARG A 64 -8.21 23.77 -1.89
C ARG A 64 -7.66 22.68 -2.81
N TRP A 65 -6.35 22.70 -3.09
CA TRP A 65 -5.72 21.74 -3.97
C TRP A 65 -5.54 20.37 -3.33
N GLY A 66 -5.30 20.30 -2.01
CA GLY A 66 -5.25 19.03 -1.28
C GLY A 66 -6.59 18.29 -1.34
N THR A 67 -7.69 18.98 -1.02
CA THR A 67 -9.04 18.42 -1.09
C THR A 67 -9.41 18.00 -2.50
N LEU A 68 -9.10 18.82 -3.52
CA LEU A 68 -9.40 18.47 -4.91
C LEU A 68 -8.67 17.18 -5.33
N ASN A 69 -7.38 17.04 -5.00
CA ASN A 69 -6.62 15.82 -5.31
C ASN A 69 -7.21 14.58 -4.62
N VAL A 70 -7.60 14.69 -3.34
CA VAL A 70 -8.24 13.57 -2.64
C VAL A 70 -9.55 13.17 -3.32
N LEU A 71 -10.38 14.14 -3.72
CA LEU A 71 -11.63 13.85 -4.44
C LEU A 71 -11.38 13.16 -5.79
N VAL A 72 -10.38 13.60 -6.54
CA VAL A 72 -9.99 12.97 -7.82
C VAL A 72 -9.52 11.53 -7.58
N LEU A 73 -8.67 11.30 -6.58
CA LEU A 73 -8.19 9.96 -6.24
C LEU A 73 -9.34 9.05 -5.81
N LEU A 74 -10.26 9.54 -4.97
CA LEU A 74 -11.43 8.76 -4.56
C LEU A 74 -12.35 8.43 -5.75
N ALA A 75 -12.58 9.39 -6.65
CA ALA A 75 -13.36 9.15 -7.87
C ALA A 75 -12.70 8.12 -8.78
N SER A 76 -11.35 8.07 -8.83
CA SER A 76 -10.61 7.10 -9.65
C SER A 76 -10.72 5.65 -9.17
N ILE A 77 -11.19 5.42 -7.94
CA ILE A 77 -11.45 4.07 -7.42
C ILE A 77 -12.69 3.44 -8.08
N LEU A 78 -13.62 4.27 -8.55
CA LEU A 78 -14.84 3.79 -9.18
C LEU A 78 -14.49 3.11 -10.52
N PRO A 79 -14.94 1.87 -10.75
CA PRO A 79 -14.72 1.20 -12.02
C PRO A 79 -15.36 2.01 -13.15
N ASN A 80 -14.57 2.33 -14.17
CA ASN A 80 -15.11 2.81 -15.43
C ASN A 80 -15.60 1.56 -16.20
N HIS A 81 -16.92 1.40 -16.30
CA HIS A 81 -17.55 0.28 -17.02
C HIS A 81 -17.31 0.35 -18.53
#